data_AF-A0A392NRQ7-F1
#
_entry.id   AF-A0A392NRQ7-F1
#
_cell.length_a   1.000
_cell.length_b   1.000
_cell.length_c   1.000
_cell.angle_alpha   90.00
_cell.angle_beta   90.00
_cell.angle_gamma   90.00
#
_symmetry.space_group_name_H-M   'P 1'
#
loop_
_entity.id
_entity.type
_entity.pdbx_description
1 polymer ?
#
loop_
_entity_poly.entity_id
_entity_poly.type
_entity_poly.pdbx_seq_one_letter_code
_entity_poly.pdbx_strand_id
1 'polypeptide(L)' 'MERELIELKQGNSSVSEYTMGFIELVRYAAEGDDALTEAWKMKKYRFGLRVDIAHDVSLQPVTTFGDLVQEA' A
#
# COMPACT_ATOMS: atom_id res chain seq x y z
N MET A 1 13.83 1.77 6.39
CA MET A 1 12.75 2.43 5.61
C MET A 1 12.46 1.77 4.26
N GLU A 2 13.29 1.88 3.21
CA GLU A 2 12.96 1.28 1.90
C GLU A 2 12.78 -0.25 1.96
N ARG A 3 13.66 -0.95 2.68
CA ARG A 3 13.55 -2.40 2.92
C ARG A 3 12.28 -2.78 3.70
N GLU A 4 11.90 -2.00 4.71
CA GLU A 4 10.69 -2.25 5.51
C GLU A 4 9.43 -2.12 4.66
N LEU A 5 9.39 -1.15 3.73
CA LEU A 5 8.25 -1.03 2.83
C LEU A 5 8.19 -2.17 1.80
N ILE A 6 9.34 -2.75 1.41
CA ILE A 6 9.38 -3.92 0.52
C ILE A 6 8.84 -5.17 1.24
N GLU A 7 9.10 -5.30 2.54
CA GLU A 7 8.74 -6.45 3.35
C GLU A 7 7.37 -6.33 4.01
N LEU A 8 6.75 -5.13 4.06
CA LEU A 8 5.45 -4.93 4.68
C LEU A 8 4.34 -5.74 3.98
N LYS A 9 3.74 -6.67 4.71
CA LYS A 9 2.58 -7.48 4.31
C LYS A 9 1.44 -7.32 5.30
N GLN A 10 0.20 -7.34 4.82
CA GLN A 10 -0.99 -7.36 5.64
C GLN A 10 -1.03 -8.61 6.53
N GLY A 11 -0.72 -9.79 5.97
CA GLY A 11 -0.82 -11.05 6.69
C GLY A 11 -2.22 -11.27 7.28
N ASN A 12 -2.29 -11.51 8.59
CA ASN A 12 -3.55 -11.72 9.32
C ASN A 12 -4.13 -10.44 9.94
N SER A 13 -3.49 -9.28 9.74
CA SER A 13 -3.98 -8.00 10.25
C SER A 13 -5.16 -7.47 9.43
N SER A 14 -5.90 -6.54 10.03
CA SER A 14 -6.94 -5.80 9.32
C SER A 14 -6.33 -4.91 8.23
N VAL A 15 -7.13 -4.54 7.23
CA VAL A 15 -6.69 -3.62 6.17
C VAL A 15 -6.35 -2.25 6.77
N SER A 16 -7.07 -1.79 7.79
CA SER A 16 -6.80 -0.51 8.44
C SER A 16 -5.44 -0.50 9.14
N GLU A 17 -5.08 -1.56 9.88
CA GLU A 17 -3.77 -1.68 10.52
C GLU A 17 -2.64 -1.71 9.48
N TYR A 18 -2.80 -2.50 8.42
CA TYR A 18 -1.84 -2.55 7.31
C TYR A 18 -1.68 -1.18 6.64
N THR A 19 -2.80 -0.50 6.39
CA THR A 19 -2.82 0.83 5.75
C THR A 19 -2.12 1.88 6.58
N MET A 20 -2.35 1.88 7.89
CA MET A 20 -1.69 2.79 8.81
C MET A 20 -0.17 2.58 8.77
N GLY A 21 0.31 1.34 8.88
CA GLY A 21 1.73 1.03 8.79
C GLY A 21 2.35 1.41 7.44
N PHE A 22 1.62 1.20 6.34
CA PHE A 22 2.08 1.61 5.01
C PHE A 22 2.22 3.13 4.89
N ILE A 23 1.21 3.90 5.35
CA ILE A 23 1.24 5.37 5.30
C ILE A 23 2.39 5.93 6.14
N GLU A 24 2.62 5.40 7.33
CA GLU A 24 3.73 5.82 8.19
C GLU A 24 5.07 5.60 7.50
N LEU A 25 5.32 4.40 6.97
CA LEU A 25 6.56 4.09 6.26
C LEU A 25 6.76 4.94 5.00
N VAL A 26 5.69 5.21 4.23
CA VAL A 26 5.75 6.09 3.05
C VAL A 26 6.11 7.53 3.45
N ARG A 27 5.57 8.05 4.56
CA ARG A 27 5.89 9.41 5.05
C ARG A 27 7.38 9.52 5.38
N TYR A 28 7.93 8.56 6.10
CA TYR A 28 9.35 8.57 6.45
C TYR A 28 10.28 8.30 5.24
N ALA A 29 9.84 7.50 4.26
CA ALA A 29 10.63 7.26 3.06
C ALA A 29 10.69 8.49 2.15
N ALA A 30 9.60 9.27 2.08
CA ALA A 30 9.54 10.50 1.28
C ALA A 30 10.43 11.65 1.82
N GLU A 31 10.85 11.58 3.08
CA GLU A 31 11.83 12.52 3.66
C GLU A 31 13.28 12.22 3.23
N GLY A 32 13.54 11.06 2.60
CA GLY A 32 14.88 10.54 2.33
C GLY A 32 15.45 10.77 0.93
N ASP A 33 14.73 10.43 -0.14
CA ASP A 33 15.06 10.74 -1.55
C ASP A 33 13.94 10.22 -2.46
N ASP A 34 13.61 10.97 -3.52
CA ASP A 34 12.54 10.75 -4.51
C ASP A 34 11.11 10.52 -3.98
N ALA A 35 10.23 11.48 -4.25
CA ALA A 35 8.80 11.39 -3.98
C ALA A 35 8.22 10.10 -4.59
N LEU A 36 7.83 9.17 -3.73
CA LEU A 36 7.20 7.92 -4.13
C LEU A 36 5.95 8.24 -4.95
N THR A 37 6.03 8.04 -6.27
CA THR A 37 4.94 8.33 -7.20
C THR A 37 3.67 7.58 -6.79
N GLU A 38 2.50 8.12 -7.12
CA GLU A 38 1.22 7.43 -6.85
C GLU A 38 1.19 6.01 -7.44
N ALA A 39 1.67 5.84 -8.67
CA ALA A 39 1.77 4.52 -9.31
C ALA A 39 2.63 3.54 -8.50
N TRP A 40 3.73 4.01 -7.91
CA TRP A 40 4.57 3.20 -7.05
C TRP A 40 3.85 2.81 -5.75
N LYS A 41 3.18 3.76 -5.08
CA LYS A 41 2.42 3.49 -3.85
C LYS A 41 1.34 2.45 -4.11
N MET A 42 0.57 2.62 -5.17
CA MET A 42 -0.49 1.68 -5.56
C MET A 42 0.07 0.29 -5.85
N LYS A 43 1.18 0.19 -6.59
CA LYS A 43 1.83 -1.09 -6.89
C LYS A 43 2.32 -1.78 -5.61
N LYS A 44 2.97 -1.04 -4.71
CA LYS A 44 3.52 -1.58 -3.46
C LYS A 44 2.42 -1.99 -2.49
N TYR A 45 1.39 -1.18 -2.32
CA TYR A 45 0.27 -1.46 -1.45
C TYR A 45 -0.48 -2.74 -1.89
N ARG A 46 -0.83 -2.85 -3.18
CA ARG A 46 -1.46 -4.08 -3.72
C ARG A 46 -0.62 -5.33 -3.50
N PHE A 47 0.70 -5.21 -3.61
CA PHE A 47 1.61 -6.34 -3.38
C PHE A 47 1.67 -6.76 -1.91
N GLY A 48 1.42 -5.85 -0.96
CA GLY A 48 1.41 -6.15 0.46
C GLY A 48 0.05 -6.62 1.00
N LEU A 49 -1.04 -6.34 0.30
CA LEU A 49 -2.37 -6.85 0.65
C LEU A 49 -2.43 -8.38 0.66
N ARG A 50 -3.35 -8.92 1.47
CA ARG A 50 -3.70 -10.33 1.46
C ARG A 50 -4.31 -10.69 0.09
N VAL A 51 -4.09 -11.92 -0.35
CA VAL A 51 -4.32 -12.34 -1.74
C VAL A 51 -5.78 -12.20 -2.21
N ASP A 52 -6.74 -12.49 -1.33
CA ASP A 52 -8.18 -12.32 -1.56
C ASP A 52 -8.54 -10.86 -1.80
N ILE A 53 -8.08 -9.96 -0.93
CA ILE A 53 -8.35 -8.52 -1.05
C ILE A 53 -7.62 -7.93 -2.27
N ALA A 54 -6.35 -8.30 -2.46
CA ALA A 54 -5.57 -7.86 -3.61
C ALA A 54 -6.24 -8.24 -4.94
N HIS A 55 -6.82 -9.44 -4.99
CA HIS A 55 -7.60 -9.90 -6.13
C HIS A 55 -8.86 -9.06 -6.32
N ASP A 56 -9.68 -8.88 -5.28
CA ASP A 56 -10.96 -8.17 -5.39
C ASP A 56 -10.78 -6.70 -5.81
N VAL A 57 -9.81 -6.01 -5.23
CA VAL A 57 -9.52 -4.61 -5.57
C VAL A 57 -8.90 -4.47 -6.96
N SER A 58 -8.23 -5.50 -7.48
CA SER A 58 -7.70 -5.48 -8.85
C SER A 58 -8.79 -5.47 -9.93
N LEU A 59 -10.02 -5.87 -9.57
CA LEU A 59 -11.19 -5.87 -10.45
C LEU A 59 -11.90 -4.50 -10.46
N GLN A 60 -11.60 -3.62 -9.51
CA GLN A 60 -12.21 -2.30 -9.41
C GLN A 60 -11.51 -1.27 -10.31
N PRO A 61 -12.24 -0.26 -10.82
CA PRO A 61 -11.65 0.83 -11.61
C PRO A 61 -10.94 1.85 -10.71
N VAL A 62 -9.80 1.44 -10.13
CA VAL A 62 -9.05 2.23 -9.16
C VAL A 62 -7.99 3.09 -9.86
N THR A 63 -8.03 4.42 -9.68
CA THR A 63 -7.12 5.35 -10.38
C THR A 63 -6.13 6.07 -9.49
N THR A 64 -6.41 6.15 -8.19
CA THR A 64 -5.56 6.82 -7.19
C THR A 64 -5.24 5.89 -6.03
N PHE A 65 -4.24 6.24 -5.21
CA PHE A 65 -4.00 5.52 -3.96
C PHE A 65 -5.18 5.66 -2.98
N GLY A 66 -5.90 6.78 -3.00
CA GLY A 66 -7.10 6.98 -2.17
C GLY A 66 -8.21 6.00 -2.53
N ASP A 67 -8.51 5.86 -3.82
CA ASP A 67 -9.48 4.88 -4.33
C ASP A 67 -9.07 3.46 -3.90
N LEU A 68 -7.78 3.14 -3.98
CA LEU A 68 -7.24 1.82 -3.65
C LEU A 68 -7.47 1.46 -2.19
N VAL A 69 -7.24 2.42 -1.29
CA VAL A 69 -7.45 2.24 0.16
C VAL A 69 -8.93 2.14 0.50
N GLN A 70 -9.79 2.83 -0.24
CA GLN A 70 -11.23 2.79 -0.02
C GLN A 70 -11.86 1.45 -0.44
N GLU A 71 -11.36 0.84 -1.52
CA GLU A 71 -11.88 -0.43 -2.03
C GLU A 71 -11.30 -1.67 -1.33
N ALA A 72 -10.16 -1.53 -0.63
CA ALA A 72 -9.47 -2.60 0.10
C ALA A 72 -10.11 -2.91 1.46
#